data_AF-A0A942Q273-F1
#
_entry.id   AF-A0A942Q273-F1
#
_cell.length_a   1.000
_cell.length_b   1.000
_cell.length_c   1.000
_cell.angle_alpha   90.00
_cell.angle_beta   90.00
_cell.angle_gamma   90.00
#
_symmetry.space_group_name_H-M   'P 1'
#
loop_
_entity.id
_entity.type
_entity.pdbx_description
1 polymer ?
#
loop_
_entity_poly.entity_id
_entity_poly.type
_entity_poly.pdbx_seq_one_letter_code
_entity_poly.pdbx_strand_id
1 'polypeptide(L)'
;MDGVHPTHNVQSTYGWIKKGVRKEIPTNGGRSRLNLSRALDMIAYKLIIQSDKTLNADLTISFFRRIEEAYPDKSRVHAFCDNAKYHKNQLVEE
;
A
#
# COMPACT_ATOMS: atom_id res chain seq x y z
N MET A 1 -5.59 -7.37 3.47
CA MET A 1 -5.59 -6.08 2.76
C MET A 1 -4.86 -5.08 3.63
N ASP A 2 -4.08 -4.19 3.02
CA ASP A 2 -3.26 -3.24 3.76
C ASP A 2 -2.97 -1.97 2.93
N GLY A 3 -2.71 -0.87 3.63
CA GLY A 3 -2.15 0.36 3.08
C GLY A 3 -0.63 0.25 2.94
N VAL A 4 -0.15 0.09 1.70
CA VAL A 4 1.26 -0.11 1.41
C VAL A 4 1.93 1.21 1.04
N HIS A 5 3.07 1.47 1.68
CA HIS A 5 3.89 2.67 1.46
C HIS A 5 5.30 2.29 0.97
N PRO A 6 5.52 2.26 -0.35
CA PRO A 6 6.85 2.01 -0.89
C PRO A 6 7.84 3.07 -0.44
N THR A 7 9.04 2.62 -0.04
CA THR A 7 10.12 3.52 0.33
C THR A 7 10.81 4.02 -0.94
N HIS A 8 10.83 5.34 -1.13
CA HIS A 8 11.49 5.98 -2.28
C HIS A 8 13.00 6.26 -2.01
N ASN A 9 13.47 6.06 -0.79
CA ASN A 9 14.85 6.35 -0.42
C ASN A 9 15.81 5.25 -0.87
N VAL A 10 17.03 5.66 -1.23
CA VAL A 10 18.14 4.76 -1.53
C VAL A 10 18.39 3.87 -0.33
N GLN A 11 18.30 2.55 -0.53
CA GLN A 11 18.77 1.56 0.43
C GLN A 11 20.19 1.17 0.05
N SER A 12 21.13 1.42 0.97
CA SER A 12 22.53 1.10 0.74
C SER A 12 22.75 -0.40 0.94
N THR A 13 23.32 -1.07 -0.06
CA THR A 13 23.65 -2.51 0.03
C THR A 13 25.17 -2.69 0.00
N TYR A 14 25.80 -2.39 -1.14
CA TYR A 14 27.26 -2.51 -1.32
C TYR A 14 27.82 -1.30 -2.07
N GLY A 15 29.05 -0.91 -1.75
CA GLY A 15 29.72 0.20 -2.41
C GLY A 15 31.22 0.16 -2.24
N TRP A 16 31.96 0.47 -3.31
CA TRP A 16 33.41 0.63 -3.28
C TRP A 16 33.74 2.08 -2.94
N ILE A 17 34.06 2.33 -1.66
CA ILE A 17 34.43 3.67 -1.16
C ILE A 17 35.94 3.70 -0.94
N LYS A 18 36.61 4.69 -1.55
CA LYS A 18 38.05 4.86 -1.40
C LYS A 18 38.42 5.06 0.07
N LYS A 19 39.44 4.34 0.54
CA LYS A 19 39.93 4.45 1.93
C LYS A 19 40.27 5.90 2.27
N GLY A 20 39.78 6.37 3.41
CA GLY A 20 39.98 7.76 3.89
C GLY A 20 39.03 8.79 3.26
N VAL A 21 38.12 8.39 2.38
CA VAL A 21 37.14 9.31 1.77
C VAL A 21 35.76 9.13 2.41
N ARG A 22 35.20 10.21 2.96
CA ARG A 22 33.80 10.26 3.38
C ARG A 22 32.92 10.42 2.13
N LYS A 23 32.04 9.45 1.90
CA LYS A 23 31.03 9.51 0.84
C LYS A 23 29.66 9.69 1.48
N GLU A 24 29.01 10.80 1.17
CA GLU A 24 27.62 11.02 1.57
C GLU A 24 26.69 10.34 0.56
N ILE A 25 25.64 9.71 1.07
CA ILE A 25 24.57 9.13 0.27
C ILE A 25 23.42 10.14 0.30
N PRO A 26 23.08 10.74 -0.85
CA PRO A 26 22.00 11.71 -0.89
C PRO A 26 20.69 11.05 -0.46
N THR A 27 19.98 11.73 0.44
CA THR A 27 18.60 11.37 0.80
C THR A 27 17.65 12.26 0.02
N ASN A 28 16.44 11.77 -0.24
CA ASN A 28 15.41 12.60 -0.85
C ASN A 28 14.94 13.65 0.16
N GLY A 29 15.04 14.93 -0.20
CA GLY A 29 14.59 16.04 0.66
C GLY A 29 13.07 16.21 0.74
N GLY A 30 12.31 15.56 -0.15
CA GLY A 30 10.86 15.69 -0.26
C GLY A 30 10.10 14.48 0.29
N ARG A 31 8.90 14.73 0.84
CA ARG A 31 7.99 13.70 1.33
C ARG A 31 6.91 13.42 0.27
N SER A 32 7.30 12.84 -0.86
CA SER A 32 6.32 12.26 -1.79
C SER A 32 6.03 10.82 -1.34
N ARG A 33 4.78 10.54 -0.99
CA ARG A 33 4.34 9.18 -0.63
C ARG A 33 3.46 8.65 -1.74
N LEU A 34 3.78 7.45 -2.22
CA LEU A 34 2.86 6.66 -3.01
C LEU A 34 1.97 5.89 -2.04
N ASN A 35 0.67 6.16 -2.07
CA ASN A 35 -0.30 5.44 -1.23
C ASN A 35 -0.95 4.35 -2.08
N LEU A 36 -0.73 3.10 -1.68
CA LEU A 36 -1.29 1.95 -2.39
C LEU A 36 -2.20 1.15 -1.46
N SER A 37 -3.45 0.96 -1.85
CA SER A 37 -4.31 -0.06 -1.22
C SER A 37 -4.06 -1.38 -1.93
N ARG A 38 -3.76 -2.45 -1.18
CA ARG A 38 -3.50 -3.77 -1.75
C ARG A 38 -4.27 -4.88 -1.04
N ALA A 39 -4.76 -5.83 -1.83
CA ALA A 39 -5.39 -7.06 -1.36
C ALA A 39 -4.84 -8.25 -2.15
N LEU A 40 -4.39 -9.28 -1.45
CA LEU A 40 -3.93 -10.53 -2.03
C LEU A 40 -4.96 -11.61 -1.70
N ASP A 41 -5.50 -12.26 -2.74
CA ASP A 41 -6.23 -13.51 -2.58
C ASP A 41 -5.22 -14.64 -2.38
N MET A 42 -5.28 -15.32 -1.24
CA MET A 42 -4.37 -16.41 -0.88
C MET A 42 -4.67 -17.73 -1.61
N ILE A 43 -5.87 -17.90 -2.15
CA ILE A 43 -6.28 -19.11 -2.87
C ILE A 43 -5.88 -18.98 -4.34
N ALA A 44 -6.30 -17.91 -4.99
CA ALA A 44 -6.02 -17.68 -6.41
C ALA A 44 -4.67 -17.01 -6.68
N TYR A 45 -3.96 -16.56 -5.63
CA TYR A 45 -2.74 -15.75 -5.73
C TYR A 45 -2.93 -14.48 -6.58
N LYS A 46 -4.15 -13.95 -6.61
CA LYS A 46 -4.52 -12.75 -7.38
C LYS A 46 -4.28 -11.51 -6.53
N LEU A 47 -3.54 -10.56 -7.09
CA LEU A 47 -3.22 -9.28 -6.43
C LEU A 47 -4.09 -8.15 -7.01
N ILE A 48 -4.80 -7.45 -6.14
CA ILE A 48 -5.59 -6.25 -6.47
C ILE A 48 -4.88 -5.04 -5.86
N ILE A 49 -4.64 -4.02 -6.67
CA ILE A 49 -3.92 -2.80 -6.28
C ILE A 49 -4.73 -1.58 -6.73
N GLN A 50 -4.82 -0.58 -5.86
CA GLN A 50 -5.26 0.77 -6.18
C GLN A 50 -4.22 1.77 -5.69
N SER A 51 -3.95 2.80 -6.49
CA SER A 51 -2.97 3.84 -6.18
C SER A 51 -3.65 5.17 -6.08
N ASP A 52 -3.46 5.86 -4.96
CA ASP A 52 -4.11 7.13 -4.67
C ASP A 52 -3.13 8.17 -4.12
N LYS A 53 -3.54 9.44 -4.16
CA LYS A 53 -2.76 10.52 -3.55
C LYS A 53 -2.80 10.47 -2.02
N THR A 54 -3.85 9.92 -1.44
CA THR A 54 -4.08 9.82 0.01
C THR A 54 -4.72 8.47 0.37
N LEU A 55 -4.79 8.12 1.65
CA LEU A 55 -5.65 7.04 2.15
C LEU A 55 -6.71 7.66 3.06
N ASN A 56 -7.98 7.54 2.67
CA ASN A 56 -9.12 7.99 3.45
C ASN A 56 -10.28 6.99 3.31
N ALA A 57 -11.40 7.29 3.96
CA ALA A 57 -12.58 6.43 3.95
C ALA A 57 -13.14 6.22 2.53
N ASP A 58 -13.34 7.29 1.75
CA ASP A 58 -13.91 7.20 0.40
C ASP A 58 -13.08 6.33 -0.54
N LEU A 59 -11.75 6.48 -0.49
CA LEU A 59 -10.83 5.67 -1.28
C LEU A 59 -10.79 4.22 -0.81
N THR A 60 -11.02 3.98 0.49
CA THR A 60 -11.17 2.63 1.06
C THR A 60 -12.46 1.97 0.53
N ILE A 61 -13.59 2.68 0.49
CA ILE A 61 -14.85 2.19 -0.10
C ILE A 61 -14.66 1.89 -1.58
N SER A 62 -14.04 2.81 -2.33
CA SER A 62 -13.71 2.61 -3.74
C SER A 62 -12.88 1.33 -3.95
N PHE A 63 -11.93 1.07 -3.05
CA PHE A 63 -11.12 -0.13 -3.13
C PHE A 63 -11.91 -1.40 -2.83
N PHE A 64 -12.83 -1.38 -1.86
CA PHE A 64 -13.72 -2.50 -1.60
C PHE A 64 -14.62 -2.81 -2.80
N ARG A 65 -15.19 -1.80 -3.45
CA ARG A 65 -15.95 -1.98 -4.71
C ARG A 65 -15.10 -2.65 -5.79
N ARG A 66 -13.84 -2.24 -5.93
CA ARG A 66 -12.91 -2.87 -6.88
C ARG A 66 -12.61 -4.33 -6.54
N ILE A 67 -12.62 -4.71 -5.26
CA ILE A 67 -12.52 -6.11 -4.83
C ILE A 67 -13.78 -6.87 -5.23
N GLU A 68 -14.98 -6.33 -4.98
CA GLU A 68 -16.25 -6.95 -5.37
C GLU A 68 -16.35 -7.17 -6.88
N GLU A 69 -16.00 -6.16 -7.68
CA GLU A 69 -15.94 -6.23 -9.15
C GLU A 69 -14.95 -7.30 -9.64
N ALA A 70 -13.90 -7.58 -8.87
CA ALA A 70 -12.91 -8.60 -9.20
C ALA A 70 -13.39 -10.03 -8.92
N TYR A 71 -14.50 -10.19 -8.18
CA TYR A 71 -15.11 -11.46 -7.77
C TYR A 71 -16.65 -11.44 -7.94
N PRO A 72 -17.17 -11.16 -9.14
CA PRO A 72 -18.61 -10.98 -9.37
C PRO A 72 -19.44 -12.25 -9.16
N ASP A 73 -18.79 -13.42 -9.16
CA ASP A 73 -19.38 -14.74 -8.95
C ASP A 73 -19.45 -15.14 -7.47
N LYS A 74 -18.90 -14.33 -6.55
CA LYS A 74 -18.87 -14.63 -5.12
C LYS A 74 -19.98 -13.86 -4.40
N SER A 75 -20.78 -14.59 -3.63
CA SER A 75 -21.80 -13.99 -2.76
C SER A 75 -21.22 -13.30 -1.53
N ARG A 76 -19.97 -13.61 -1.16
CA ARG A 76 -19.27 -12.99 -0.02
C ARG A 76 -17.77 -13.05 -0.20
N VAL A 77 -17.08 -11.97 0.14
CA VAL A 77 -15.62 -11.88 0.19
C VAL A 77 -15.20 -11.56 1.63
N HIS A 78 -14.32 -12.37 2.21
CA HIS A 78 -13.77 -12.12 3.55
C HIS A 78 -12.44 -11.37 3.44
N ALA A 79 -12.42 -10.13 3.92
CA ALA A 79 -11.20 -9.32 3.98
C ALA A 79 -10.61 -9.33 5.40
N PHE A 80 -9.30 -9.62 5.50
CA PHE A 80 -8.54 -9.46 6.73
C PHE A 80 -7.70 -8.19 6.61
N CYS A 81 -7.93 -7.21 7.48
CA CYS A 81 -7.25 -5.92 7.49
C CYS A 81 -6.63 -5.66 8.87
N ASP A 82 -5.69 -4.72 8.93
CA ASP A 82 -5.19 -4.23 10.21
C ASP A 82 -6.22 -3.30 10.90
N ASN A 83 -5.82 -2.69 12.02
CA ASN A 83 -6.68 -1.82 12.82
C ASN A 83 -6.60 -0.33 12.41
N ALA A 84 -6.19 -0.01 11.18
CA ALA A 84 -6.01 1.38 10.77
C ALA A 84 -7.33 2.18 10.82
N LYS A 85 -7.23 3.45 11.21
CA LYS A 85 -8.41 4.33 11.44
C LYS A 85 -9.32 4.46 10.21
N TYR A 86 -8.76 4.43 9.01
CA TYR A 86 -9.54 4.53 7.78
C TYR A 86 -10.31 3.23 7.45
N HIS A 87 -9.93 2.08 8.00
CA HIS A 87 -10.73 0.85 7.93
C HIS A 87 -11.88 0.81 8.95
N LYS A 88 -11.77 1.58 10.03
CA LYS A 88 -12.78 1.70 11.10
C LYS A 88 -13.59 2.99 11.02
N ASN A 89 -13.62 3.62 9.85
CA ASN A 89 -14.40 4.82 9.67
C ASN A 89 -15.88 4.42 9.52
N GLN A 90 -16.80 5.16 10.12
CA GLN A 90 -18.25 4.92 10.03
C GLN A 90 -18.76 4.90 8.58
N LEU A 91 -18.10 5.59 7.65
CA LEU A 91 -18.45 5.55 6.23
C LEU A 91 -18.06 4.23 5.56
N VAL A 92 -17.08 3.52 6.12
CA VAL A 92 -16.56 2.23 5.66
C VAL A 92 -17.26 1.06 6.37
N GLU A 93 -17.93 1.34 7.49
CA GLU A 93 -18.76 0.36 8.18
C GLU A 93 -19.98 0.01 7.31
N GLU A 94 -20.17 -1.28 7.11
CA GLU A 94 -21.37 -1.88 6.51
C GLU A 94 -22.36 -2.29 7.60
#